data_AF-A0A1B3ZI69-F1
#
_entry.id   AF-A0A1B3ZI69-F1
#
_cell.length_a   1.000
_cell.length_b   1.000
_cell.length_c   1.000
_cell.angle_alpha   90.00
_cell.angle_beta   90.00
_cell.angle_gamma   90.00
#
_symmetry.space_group_name_H-M   'P 1'
#
loop_
_entity.id
_entity.type
_entity.pdbx_description
1 polymer ?
#
loop_
_entity_poly.entity_id
_entity_poly.type
_entity_poly.pdbx_seq_one_letter_code
_entity_poly.pdbx_strand_id
1 'polypeptide(L)' 'MLNPFQRACATTFAEGDFAHVESLDDAREAGDTLFTFLMIELSSSEGCDSADEAARRLDMAIDQIQGVAEAVQYAGSAR' A
#
# COMPACT_ATOMS: atom_id res chain seq x y z
N MET A 1 11.11 12.56 -1.28
CA MET A 1 11.07 12.49 0.19
C MET A 1 9.68 12.04 0.60
N LEU A 2 9.59 11.06 1.49
CA LEU A 2 8.31 10.52 1.98
C LEU A 2 7.53 11.54 2.81
N ASN A 3 6.20 11.54 2.68
CA ASN A 3 5.31 12.21 3.63
C ASN A 3 5.15 11.38 4.93
N PRO A 4 4.49 11.89 5.98
CA PRO A 4 4.33 11.17 7.24
C PRO A 4 3.64 9.79 7.11
N PHE A 5 2.66 9.65 6.21
CA PHE A 5 1.91 8.40 6.04
C PHE A 5 2.74 7.35 5.31
N GLN A 6 3.48 7.75 4.28
CA GLN A 6 4.46 6.91 3.61
C GLN A 6 5.56 6.43 4.57
N ARG A 7 6.06 7.29 5.46
CA ARG A 7 7.01 6.87 6.50
C ARG A 7 6.40 5.85 7.45
N ALA A 8 5.17 6.07 7.91
CA ALA A 8 4.48 5.12 8.78
C ALA A 8 4.29 3.75 8.10
N CYS A 9 3.98 3.75 6.79
CA CYS A 9 3.92 2.53 5.99
C CYS A 9 5.28 1.83 5.93
N ALA A 10 6.35 2.55 5.54
CA ALA A 10 7.71 2.02 5.45
C ALA A 10 8.21 1.40 6.77
N THR A 11 7.89 2.00 7.91
CA THR A 11 8.30 1.49 9.23
C THR A 11 7.48 0.31 9.74
N THR A 12 6.31 0.04 9.13
CA THR A 12 5.36 -0.98 9.63
C THR A 12 5.25 -2.18 8.69
N PHE A 13 5.32 -1.94 7.38
CA PHE A 13 5.19 -2.97 6.36
C PHE A 13 6.30 -4.02 6.49
N ALA A 14 5.94 -5.30 6.38
CA ALA A 14 6.87 -6.42 6.51
C ALA A 14 7.77 -6.31 7.75
N GLU A 15 7.17 -6.01 8.91
CA GLU A 15 7.89 -5.87 10.18
C GLU A 15 9.00 -4.79 10.17
N GLY A 16 8.89 -3.82 9.26
CA GLY A 16 9.84 -2.71 9.13
C GLY A 16 11.02 -2.99 8.20
N ASP A 17 10.98 -4.04 7.38
CA ASP A 17 12.02 -4.35 6.39
C ASP A 17 12.32 -3.15 5.46
N PHE A 18 11.35 -2.28 5.24
CA PHE A 18 11.45 -1.10 4.38
C PHE A 18 11.66 0.21 5.14
N ALA A 19 11.97 0.18 6.44
CA ALA A 19 12.14 1.40 7.26
C ALA A 19 13.29 2.31 6.78
N HIS A 20 14.19 1.79 5.94
CA HIS A 20 15.32 2.49 5.35
C HIS A 20 14.99 3.23 4.05
N VAL A 21 13.78 3.07 3.50
CA VAL A 21 13.33 3.72 2.26
C VAL A 21 13.06 5.21 2.51
N GLU A 22 13.65 6.10 1.70
CA GLU A 22 13.57 7.56 1.89
C GLU A 22 12.75 8.27 0.81
N SER A 23 12.42 7.56 -0.27
CA SER A 23 11.70 8.09 -1.42
C SER A 23 10.74 7.08 -2.07
N LEU A 24 9.83 7.58 -2.91
CA LEU A 24 8.95 6.72 -3.70
C LEU A 24 9.71 5.96 -4.79
N ASP A 25 10.82 6.54 -5.27
CA ASP A 25 11.68 5.87 -6.25
C ASP A 25 12.45 4.72 -5.58
N ASP A 26 12.97 4.91 -4.36
CA ASP A 26 13.58 3.85 -3.56
C ASP A 26 12.57 2.71 -3.32
N ALA A 27 11.31 3.04 -3.03
CA ALA A 27 10.26 2.04 -2.85
C ALA A 27 10.04 1.20 -4.12
N ARG A 28 10.08 1.83 -5.30
CA ARG A 28 9.99 1.13 -6.60
C ARG A 28 11.20 0.25 -6.85
N GLU A 29 12.39 0.71 -6.49
CA GLU A 29 13.65 -0.06 -6.63
C GLU A 29 13.72 -1.24 -5.67
N ALA A 30 13.06 -1.17 -4.51
CA ALA A 30 13.01 -2.25 -3.53
C ALA A 30 12.27 -3.51 -4.05
N GLY A 31 11.45 -3.38 -5.10
CA GLY A 31 10.91 -4.50 -5.88
C GLY A 31 9.68 -5.21 -5.30
N ASP A 32 9.22 -4.83 -4.10
CA ASP A 32 7.95 -5.32 -3.56
C ASP A 32 6.78 -4.50 -4.10
N THR A 33 5.91 -5.17 -4.85
CA THR A 33 4.82 -4.51 -5.58
C THR A 33 3.68 -4.07 -4.66
N LEU A 34 3.43 -4.79 -3.56
CA LEU A 34 2.41 -4.41 -2.59
C LEU A 34 2.88 -3.21 -1.77
N PHE A 35 4.14 -3.23 -1.33
CA PHE A 35 4.77 -2.08 -0.69
C PHE A 35 4.73 -0.86 -1.60
N THR A 36 5.18 -0.99 -2.85
CA THR A 36 5.16 0.10 -3.83
C THR A 36 3.75 0.66 -4.03
N PHE A 37 2.75 -0.20 -4.14
CA PHE A 37 1.35 0.21 -4.25
C PHE A 37 0.91 1.07 -3.05
N LEU A 38 1.16 0.60 -1.82
CA LEU A 38 0.82 1.36 -0.61
C LEU A 38 1.53 2.71 -0.56
N MET A 39 2.81 2.75 -0.95
CA MET A 39 3.59 3.98 -1.00
C MET A 39 3.05 4.98 -2.03
N ILE A 40 2.50 4.51 -3.15
CA ILE A 40 1.82 5.36 -4.14
C ILE A 40 0.50 5.89 -3.57
N GLU A 41 -0.36 5.03 -3.03
CA GLU A 41 -1.67 5.44 -2.49
C GLU A 41 -1.56 6.45 -1.34
N LEU A 42 -0.50 6.35 -0.56
CA LEU A 42 -0.22 7.28 0.55
C LEU A 42 0.52 8.54 0.10
N SER A 43 0.82 8.71 -1.18
CA SER A 43 1.56 9.87 -1.69
C SER A 43 0.71 11.13 -1.74
N SER A 44 1.28 12.24 -1.31
CA SER A 44 0.69 13.57 -1.51
C SER A 44 0.53 13.91 -3.01
N SER A 45 1.34 13.35 -3.90
CA SER A 45 1.17 13.52 -5.35
C SER A 45 -0.13 12.91 -5.87
N GLU A 46 -0.66 11.90 -5.17
CA GLU A 46 -1.95 11.29 -5.47
C GLU A 46 -3.10 11.99 -4.74
N GLY A 47 -2.84 13.08 -4.00
CA GLY A 47 -3.84 13.81 -3.20
C GLY A 47 -4.10 13.21 -1.82
N CYS A 48 -3.18 12.38 -1.30
CA CYS A 48 -3.25 11.84 0.05
C CYS A 48 -2.58 12.80 1.05
N ASP A 49 -3.34 13.80 1.50
CA ASP A 49 -2.82 14.92 2.31
C ASP A 49 -3.35 14.95 3.75
N SER A 50 -4.19 13.99 4.15
CA SER A 50 -4.73 13.89 5.50
C SER A 50 -4.77 12.44 5.98
N ALA A 51 -4.82 12.26 7.31
CA ALA A 51 -4.94 10.93 7.91
C ALA A 51 -6.27 10.26 7.53
N ASP A 52 -7.36 11.04 7.45
CA ASP A 52 -8.67 10.54 7.03
C ASP A 52 -8.66 10.04 5.59
N GLU A 53 -8.01 10.77 4.68
CA GLU A 53 -7.86 10.33 3.28
C GLU A 53 -6.94 9.12 3.15
N ALA A 54 -5.85 9.07 3.92
CA ALA A 54 -4.98 7.91 3.98
C ALA A 54 -5.74 6.65 4.44
N ALA A 55 -6.51 6.76 5.53
CA ALA A 55 -7.34 5.66 6.03
C ALA A 55 -8.39 5.24 5.00
N ARG A 56 -9.13 6.20 4.42
CA ARG A 56 -10.15 5.93 3.39
C ARG A 56 -9.58 5.18 2.19
N ARG A 57 -8.36 5.51 1.74
CA ARG A 57 -7.69 4.82 0.64
C ARG A 57 -7.27 3.41 1.00
N LEU A 58 -6.75 3.21 2.22
CA LEU A 58 -6.40 1.87 2.70
C LEU A 58 -7.66 1.00 2.83
N ASP A 59 -8.75 1.52 3.37
CA ASP A 59 -10.03 0.80 3.47
C ASP A 59 -10.55 0.40 2.08
N MET A 60 -10.53 1.33 1.11
CA MET A 60 -10.90 1.05 -0.27
C MET A 60 -10.02 -0.05 -0.90
N ALA A 61 -8.71 -0.01 -0.67
CA ALA A 61 -7.80 -1.03 -1.16
C ALA A 61 -8.07 -2.40 -0.51
N ILE A 62 -8.34 -2.43 0.81
CA ILE A 62 -8.70 -3.66 1.54
C ILE A 62 -9.97 -4.27 0.96
N ASP A 63 -11.04 -3.47 0.78
CA ASP A 63 -12.32 -3.94 0.22
C ASP A 63 -12.13 -4.53 -1.19
N GLN A 64 -11.34 -3.86 -2.03
CA GLN A 64 -11.05 -4.34 -3.38
C GLN A 64 -10.24 -5.64 -3.37
N ILE A 65 -9.20 -5.74 -2.54
CA ILE A 65 -8.37 -6.95 -2.41
C ILE A 65 -9.22 -8.12 -1.90
N GLN A 66 -10.09 -7.89 -0.91
CA GLN A 66 -10.99 -8.91 -0.38
C GLN A 66 -11.97 -9.41 -1.45
N GLY A 67 -12.61 -8.50 -2.20
CA GLY A 67 -13.52 -8.88 -3.28
C GLY A 67 -12.83 -9.71 -4.39
N VAL A 68 -11.58 -9.36 -4.74
CA VAL A 68 -10.77 -10.16 -5.68
C VAL A 68 -10.43 -11.53 -5.08
N ALA A 69 -10.06 -11.59 -3.80
CA ALA A 69 -9.73 -12.85 -3.13
C ALA A 69 -10.93 -13.81 -3.11
N GLU A 70 -12.13 -13.33 -2.81
CA GLU A 70 -13.37 -14.12 -2.87
C GLU A 70 -13.62 -14.67 -4.28
N ALA A 71 -13.50 -13.82 -5.31
CA ALA A 71 -13.67 -14.24 -6.70
C ALA A 71 -12.65 -15.31 -7.12
N VAL A 72 -11.40 -15.18 -6.68
CA VAL A 72 -10.34 -16.18 -6.94
C VAL A 72 -10.64 -17.51 -6.25
N GLN A 73 -11.09 -17.50 -4.99
CA GLN A 73 -11.46 -18.72 -4.26
C GLN A 73 -12.64 -19.44 -4.91
N TYR A 74 -13.65 -18.69 -5.35
CA TYR A 74 -14.78 -19.25 -6.08
C TYR A 74 -14.34 -19.90 -7.40
N ALA A 75 -13.50 -19.20 -8.18
CA ALA A 75 -12.98 -19.73 -9.44
C ALA A 75 -12.12 -21.00 -9.24
N GLY A 76 -11.39 -21.11 -8.13
CA GLY A 76 -10.61 -22.31 -7.78
C GLY A 76 -11.47 -23.50 -7.33
N SER A 77 -12.63 -23.24 -6.73
CA SER A 77 -13.55 -24.27 -6.21
C SER A 77 -14.50 -24.83 -7.28
N ALA A 78 -14.62 -24.15 -8.42
CA ALA A 78 -15.42 -24.59 -9.57
C ALA A 78 -14.69 -25.62 -10.46
N ARG A 79 -13.55 -26.15 -10.01
CA ARG A 79 -12.76 -27.22 -10.66
C ARG A 79 -12.99 -28.54 -9.96
#